data_AF-A0A7C2IVW8-F1
#
_entry.id   AF-A0A7C2IVW8-F1
#
_cell.length_a   1.000
_cell.length_b   1.000
_cell.length_c   1.000
_cell.angle_alpha   90.00
_cell.angle_beta   90.00
_cell.angle_gamma   90.00
#
_symmetry.space_group_name_H-M   'P 1'
#
loop_
_entity.id
_entity.type
_entity.pdbx_description
1 polymer ?
#
loop_
_entity_poly.entity_id
_entity_poly.type
_entity_poly.pdbx_seq_one_letter_code
_entity_poly.pdbx_strand_id
1 'polypeptide(L)'
;MRTGGVSWGVVALGGLAAFLLLRPRPAPASSPSPSPTPATCPYSPGSGLSKSYEELIYRIHERIREVRPALGTCIPASGTPCTMVLASALASSINYGIPPDIATALAWRESRFNLYLESERIRAALVKGRCTSAKGTEIGPLQVKPAAFCQVNQDPQKLLGMDMTGRIWYAVGAGLAYLEWLRGQFPGASWYELLQAYNVGPTAFRQGKRNPKYACAIIDRANLYTELKV
;
A
#
# COMPACT_ATOMS: atom_id res chain seq x y z
N MET A 1 32.18 43.26 35.68
CA MET A 1 33.31 44.22 35.78
C MET A 1 34.62 43.45 35.72
N ARG A 2 35.36 43.62 34.62
CA ARG A 2 36.77 43.34 34.31
C ARG A 2 36.89 43.66 32.81
N THR A 3 37.24 44.88 32.39
CA THR A 3 38.60 45.38 32.05
C THR A 3 39.37 44.36 31.19
N GLY A 4 39.91 44.59 30.00
CA GLY A 4 40.15 45.75 29.12
C GLY A 4 40.71 45.17 27.79
N GLY A 5 40.53 45.82 26.63
CA GLY A 5 41.60 46.57 25.92
C GLY A 5 42.84 45.71 25.59
N VAL A 6 43.32 45.55 24.36
CA VAL A 6 43.81 46.63 23.48
C VAL A 6 44.06 46.09 22.05
N SER A 7 43.79 46.95 21.08
CA SER A 7 44.12 46.90 19.65
C SER A 7 45.61 47.18 19.38
N TRP A 8 46.22 46.48 18.43
CA TRP A 8 47.34 47.00 17.64
C TRP A 8 47.22 46.51 16.20
N GLY A 9 47.05 47.44 15.27
CA GLY A 9 47.41 47.23 13.88
C GLY A 9 48.64 48.06 13.56
N VAL A 10 49.49 47.60 12.64
CA VAL A 10 50.30 48.45 11.76
C VAL A 10 50.54 47.72 10.43
N VAL A 11 50.37 48.51 9.38
CA VAL A 11 50.57 48.31 7.95
C VAL A 11 52.05 48.12 7.60
N ALA A 12 52.37 47.29 6.61
CA ALA A 12 53.61 47.43 5.85
C ALA A 12 53.35 47.24 4.34
N LEU A 13 53.63 48.30 3.59
CA LEU A 13 53.67 48.41 2.14
C LEU A 13 54.98 47.84 1.59
N GLY A 14 54.94 47.25 0.38
CA GLY A 14 56.09 47.21 -0.52
C GLY A 14 56.16 45.97 -1.42
N GLY A 15 56.19 46.20 -2.74
CA GLY A 15 56.74 45.23 -3.70
C GLY A 15 55.93 45.01 -4.97
N LEU A 16 56.11 45.88 -5.97
CA LEU A 16 55.78 45.65 -7.38
C LEU A 16 56.81 44.70 -8.03
N ALA A 17 56.36 43.67 -8.76
CA ALA A 17 56.90 43.27 -10.07
C ALA A 17 56.09 42.12 -10.67
N ALA A 18 55.96 42.14 -12.00
CA ALA A 18 54.95 41.50 -12.80
C ALA A 18 55.41 40.20 -13.50
N PHE A 19 54.43 39.59 -14.19
CA PHE A 19 54.50 38.52 -15.19
C PHE A 19 54.60 37.06 -14.71
N LEU A 20 53.47 36.34 -14.83
CA LEU A 20 53.28 35.42 -15.96
C LEU A 20 51.80 35.01 -16.11
N LEU A 21 51.32 35.07 -17.35
CA LEU A 21 49.98 34.77 -17.80
C LEU A 21 49.68 33.26 -17.68
N LEU A 22 48.80 32.88 -16.76
CA LEU A 22 48.10 31.60 -16.79
C LEU A 22 46.60 31.88 -16.63
N ARG A 23 45.88 31.91 -17.76
CA ARG A 23 44.42 31.92 -17.78
C ARG A 23 43.92 30.66 -17.05
N PRO A 24 43.16 30.76 -15.96
CA PRO A 24 42.43 29.62 -15.44
C PRO A 24 41.35 29.25 -16.45
N ARG A 25 41.44 28.03 -16.98
CA ARG A 25 40.36 27.41 -17.73
C ARG A 25 39.11 27.41 -16.83
N PRO A 26 37.93 27.88 -17.28
CA PRO A 26 36.73 27.74 -16.48
C PRO A 26 36.52 26.25 -16.22
N ALA A 27 36.52 25.88 -14.93
CA ALA A 27 36.11 24.55 -14.53
C ALA A 27 34.68 24.33 -15.04
N PRO A 28 34.37 23.20 -15.70
CA PRO A 28 33.00 22.91 -16.07
C PRO A 28 32.17 22.91 -14.78
N ALA A 29 31.14 23.76 -14.76
CA ALA A 29 30.15 23.78 -13.70
C ALA A 29 29.67 22.34 -13.49
N SER A 30 29.94 21.80 -12.31
CA SER A 30 29.42 20.51 -11.90
C SER A 30 27.90 20.61 -11.91
N SER A 31 27.28 20.05 -12.95
CA SER A 31 25.83 19.91 -12.99
C SER A 31 25.40 19.22 -11.70
N PRO A 32 24.37 19.72 -10.99
CA PRO A 32 23.84 19.00 -9.84
C PRO A 32 23.43 17.61 -10.34
N SER A 33 24.11 16.59 -9.82
CA SER A 33 23.76 15.20 -10.08
C SER A 33 22.27 15.06 -9.72
N PRO A 34 21.40 14.59 -10.64
CA PRO A 34 20.01 14.39 -10.30
C PRO A 34 19.98 13.43 -9.12
N SER A 35 19.44 13.90 -7.99
CA SER A 35 19.12 13.02 -6.86
C SER A 35 18.35 11.83 -7.42
N PRO A 36 18.70 10.59 -7.07
CA PRO A 36 18.04 9.43 -7.64
C PRO A 36 16.55 9.56 -7.36
N THR A 37 15.77 9.74 -8.42
CA THR A 37 14.31 9.68 -8.35
C THR A 37 13.99 8.37 -7.64
N PRO A 38 13.18 8.39 -6.55
CA PRO A 38 12.82 7.16 -5.87
C PRO A 38 12.34 6.16 -6.91
N ALA A 39 12.95 4.99 -6.98
CA ALA A 39 12.59 3.98 -7.97
C ALA A 39 11.10 3.64 -7.78
N THR A 40 10.28 4.17 -8.68
CA THR A 40 8.85 3.86 -8.75
C THR A 40 8.70 2.57 -9.54
N CYS A 41 7.75 1.76 -9.13
CA CYS A 41 7.31 0.57 -9.86
C CYS A 41 6.09 0.98 -10.70
N PRO A 42 6.24 1.11 -12.03
CA PRO A 42 5.13 1.53 -12.87
C PRO A 42 4.05 0.44 -12.88
N TYR A 43 2.82 0.84 -12.62
CA TYR A 43 1.65 -0.03 -12.79
C TYR A 43 1.19 0.03 -14.25
N SER A 44 1.04 -1.15 -14.87
CA SER A 44 0.55 -1.28 -16.24
C SER A 44 -0.95 -1.59 -16.21
N PRO A 45 -1.86 -0.64 -16.49
CA PRO A 45 -3.29 -0.91 -16.50
C PRO A 45 -3.69 -1.88 -17.62
N GLY A 46 -4.88 -2.48 -17.48
CA GLY A 46 -5.47 -3.30 -18.55
C GLY A 46 -5.84 -2.50 -19.79
N SER A 47 -6.00 -3.21 -20.90
CA SER A 47 -6.49 -2.64 -22.17
C SER A 47 -8.00 -2.37 -22.20
N GLY A 48 -8.72 -2.53 -21.08
CA GLY A 48 -10.16 -2.32 -21.02
C GLY A 48 -11.00 -3.49 -21.58
N LEU A 49 -10.39 -4.66 -21.83
CA LEU A 49 -11.09 -5.82 -22.39
C LEU A 49 -11.99 -6.44 -21.32
N SER A 50 -13.31 -6.41 -21.56
CA SER A 50 -14.30 -6.97 -20.64
C SER A 50 -14.19 -8.50 -20.59
N LYS A 51 -13.84 -9.01 -19.41
CA LYS A 51 -14.04 -10.41 -19.06
C LYS A 51 -15.42 -10.56 -18.43
N SER A 52 -16.03 -11.74 -18.56
CA SER A 52 -17.22 -12.01 -17.77
C SER A 52 -16.84 -12.03 -16.28
N TYR A 53 -17.77 -11.67 -15.41
CA TYR A 53 -17.55 -11.68 -13.97
C TYR A 53 -17.17 -13.09 -13.48
N GLU A 54 -17.77 -14.12 -14.06
CA GLU A 54 -17.47 -15.52 -13.77
C GLU A 54 -16.04 -15.91 -14.18
N GLU A 55 -15.61 -15.52 -15.38
CA GLU A 55 -14.24 -15.77 -15.84
C GLU A 55 -13.20 -15.12 -14.92
N LEU A 56 -13.48 -13.89 -14.47
CA LEU A 56 -12.63 -13.19 -13.52
C LEU A 56 -12.51 -13.96 -12.19
N ILE A 57 -13.64 -14.47 -11.66
CA ILE A 57 -13.64 -15.28 -10.44
C ILE A 57 -12.76 -16.51 -10.59
N TYR A 58 -12.92 -17.28 -11.68
CA TYR A 58 -12.11 -18.49 -11.88
C TYR A 58 -10.61 -18.18 -12.01
N ARG A 59 -10.24 -17.09 -12.69
CA ARG A 59 -8.83 -16.69 -12.79
C ARG A 59 -8.24 -16.30 -11.44
N ILE A 60 -8.98 -15.54 -10.62
CA ILE A 60 -8.54 -15.19 -9.25
C ILE A 60 -8.45 -16.46 -8.39
N HIS A 61 -9.42 -17.36 -8.49
CA HIS A 61 -9.43 -18.63 -7.77
C HIS A 61 -8.15 -19.44 -8.02
N GLU A 62 -7.71 -19.54 -9.28
CA GLU A 62 -6.47 -20.23 -9.62
C GLU A 62 -5.23 -19.55 -9.00
N ARG A 63 -5.15 -18.21 -9.01
CA ARG A 63 -4.05 -17.48 -8.33
C ARG A 63 -4.03 -17.76 -6.83
N ILE A 64 -5.20 -17.88 -6.20
CA ILE A 64 -5.31 -18.23 -4.78
C ILE A 64 -4.80 -19.66 -4.54
N ARG A 65 -5.20 -20.62 -5.37
CA ARG A 65 -4.83 -22.04 -5.21
C ARG A 65 -3.35 -22.30 -5.39
N GLU A 66 -2.68 -21.58 -6.29
CA GLU A 66 -1.23 -21.67 -6.48
C GLU A 66 -0.45 -21.32 -5.20
N VAL A 67 -0.95 -20.34 -4.44
CA VAL A 67 -0.28 -19.85 -3.23
C VAL A 67 -0.79 -20.56 -1.97
N ARG A 68 -2.06 -20.96 -1.97
CA ARG A 68 -2.77 -21.49 -0.81
C ARG A 68 -3.70 -22.65 -1.21
N PRO A 69 -3.16 -23.82 -1.58
CA PRO A 69 -3.96 -24.96 -2.02
C PRO A 69 -4.93 -25.45 -0.93
N ALA A 70 -4.52 -25.40 0.34
CA ALA A 70 -5.32 -25.83 1.48
C ALA A 70 -6.57 -24.96 1.75
N LEU A 71 -6.72 -23.79 1.13
CA LEU A 71 -7.96 -23.02 1.30
C LEU A 71 -9.13 -23.67 0.54
N GLY A 72 -8.85 -24.50 -0.47
CA GLY A 72 -9.89 -25.22 -1.22
C GLY A 72 -10.59 -26.30 -0.39
N THR A 73 -10.00 -26.74 0.71
CA THR A 73 -10.59 -27.73 1.63
C THR A 73 -11.40 -27.07 2.76
N CYS A 74 -11.31 -25.75 2.91
CA CYS A 74 -12.25 -24.97 3.71
C CYS A 74 -13.56 -24.92 2.93
N ILE A 75 -14.56 -25.68 3.37
CA ILE A 75 -15.90 -25.72 2.79
C ILE A 75 -16.86 -25.25 3.89
N PRO A 76 -17.39 -24.01 3.82
CA PRO A 76 -18.42 -23.52 4.72
C PRO A 76 -19.72 -24.32 4.55
N ALA A 77 -20.67 -24.13 5.47
CA ALA A 77 -21.99 -24.76 5.42
C ALA A 77 -22.75 -24.49 4.10
N SER A 78 -22.41 -23.43 3.37
CA SER A 78 -22.97 -23.11 2.05
C SER A 78 -22.50 -24.04 0.92
N GLY A 79 -21.54 -24.94 1.14
CA GLY A 79 -21.04 -25.89 0.14
C GLY A 79 -20.00 -25.32 -0.85
N THR A 80 -19.94 -24.00 -1.01
CA THR A 80 -18.94 -23.34 -1.88
C THR A 80 -17.58 -23.22 -1.19
N PRO A 81 -16.47 -23.72 -1.77
CA PRO A 81 -15.14 -23.63 -1.17
C PRO A 81 -14.72 -22.19 -0.83
N CYS A 82 -14.05 -21.99 0.29
CA CYS A 82 -13.60 -20.68 0.77
C CYS A 82 -12.70 -19.96 -0.26
N THR A 83 -11.96 -20.71 -1.10
CA THR A 83 -11.21 -20.16 -2.24
C THR A 83 -12.11 -19.49 -3.27
N MET A 84 -13.25 -20.10 -3.60
CA MET A 84 -14.21 -19.53 -4.56
C MET A 84 -14.89 -18.32 -3.94
N VAL A 85 -15.30 -18.41 -2.68
CA VAL A 85 -15.88 -17.27 -1.95
C VAL A 85 -14.91 -16.08 -1.90
N LEU A 86 -13.63 -16.33 -1.58
CA LEU A 86 -12.60 -15.29 -1.58
C LEU A 86 -12.37 -14.71 -2.97
N ALA A 87 -12.33 -15.55 -4.01
CA ALA A 87 -12.18 -15.10 -5.39
C ALA A 87 -13.36 -14.20 -5.81
N SER A 88 -14.60 -14.58 -5.49
CA SER A 88 -15.79 -13.76 -5.71
C SER A 88 -15.73 -12.43 -4.95
N ALA A 89 -15.30 -12.46 -3.69
CA ALA A 89 -15.17 -11.24 -2.90
C ALA A 89 -14.11 -10.29 -3.48
N LEU A 90 -12.97 -10.81 -3.96
CA LEU A 90 -11.94 -10.01 -4.60
C LEU A 90 -12.37 -9.50 -5.99
N ALA A 91 -13.07 -10.31 -6.79
CA ALA A 91 -13.62 -9.90 -8.08
C ALA A 91 -14.58 -8.70 -7.95
N SER A 92 -15.26 -8.56 -6.81
CA SER A 92 -16.14 -7.43 -6.54
C SER A 92 -15.41 -6.08 -6.45
N SER A 93 -14.07 -6.06 -6.46
CA SER A 93 -13.25 -4.85 -6.48
C SER A 93 -13.61 -3.88 -7.61
N ILE A 94 -14.12 -4.40 -8.74
CA ILE A 94 -14.61 -3.60 -9.86
C ILE A 94 -15.70 -2.61 -9.44
N ASN A 95 -16.56 -2.99 -8.48
CA ASN A 95 -17.64 -2.15 -7.98
C ASN A 95 -17.12 -0.98 -7.12
N TYR A 96 -15.88 -1.05 -6.68
CA TYR A 96 -15.16 -0.01 -5.92
C TYR A 96 -14.19 0.79 -6.82
N GLY A 97 -14.21 0.53 -8.13
CA GLY A 97 -13.27 1.10 -9.09
C GLY A 97 -11.82 0.61 -8.89
N ILE A 98 -11.60 -0.50 -8.18
CA ILE A 98 -10.28 -1.05 -7.89
C ILE A 98 -9.97 -2.16 -8.91
N PRO A 99 -8.85 -2.09 -9.64
CA PRO A 99 -8.43 -3.14 -10.55
C PRO A 99 -8.34 -4.51 -9.85
N PRO A 100 -8.95 -5.58 -10.41
CA PRO A 100 -8.94 -6.91 -9.79
C PRO A 100 -7.56 -7.50 -9.56
N ASP A 101 -6.61 -7.20 -10.46
CA ASP A 101 -5.20 -7.56 -10.31
C ASP A 101 -4.54 -6.87 -9.10
N ILE A 102 -4.84 -5.58 -8.86
CA ILE A 102 -4.39 -4.85 -7.66
C ILE A 102 -5.02 -5.44 -6.40
N ALA A 103 -6.34 -5.68 -6.39
CA ALA A 103 -7.02 -6.27 -5.22
C ALA A 103 -6.46 -7.67 -4.88
N THR A 104 -6.25 -8.50 -5.91
CA THR A 104 -5.69 -9.85 -5.77
C THR A 104 -4.23 -9.81 -5.31
N ALA A 105 -3.41 -8.93 -5.89
CA ALA A 105 -2.02 -8.75 -5.49
C ALA A 105 -1.89 -8.18 -4.06
N LEU A 106 -2.80 -7.31 -3.64
CA LEU A 106 -2.87 -6.83 -2.27
C LEU A 106 -3.16 -7.97 -1.30
N ALA A 107 -4.18 -8.80 -1.56
CA ALA A 107 -4.47 -9.97 -0.72
C ALA A 107 -3.29 -10.96 -0.66
N TRP A 108 -2.59 -11.16 -1.77
CA TRP A 108 -1.35 -11.94 -1.81
C TRP A 108 -0.26 -11.34 -0.91
N ARG A 109 -0.09 -10.00 -0.93
CA ARG A 109 0.94 -9.32 -0.14
C ARG A 109 0.65 -9.33 1.34
N GLU A 110 -0.61 -9.06 1.69
CA GLU A 110 -1.07 -8.86 3.05
C GLU A 110 -1.18 -10.17 3.82
N SER A 111 -1.81 -11.16 3.21
CA SER A 111 -2.17 -12.39 3.91
C SER A 111 -1.67 -13.65 3.24
N ARG A 112 -1.08 -13.59 2.04
CA ARG A 112 -0.91 -14.78 1.18
C ARG A 112 -2.23 -15.53 1.03
N PHE A 113 -3.33 -14.77 0.91
CA PHE A 113 -4.71 -15.26 0.89
C PHE A 113 -5.17 -16.01 2.17
N ASN A 114 -4.48 -15.86 3.31
CA ASN A 114 -5.02 -16.30 4.60
C ASN A 114 -6.31 -15.56 4.92
N LEU A 115 -7.29 -16.26 5.49
CA LEU A 115 -8.55 -15.63 5.88
C LEU A 115 -8.38 -14.76 7.13
N TYR A 116 -7.79 -15.28 8.20
CA TYR A 116 -7.68 -14.57 9.48
C TYR A 116 -9.03 -14.07 10.03
N LEU A 117 -10.02 -14.96 9.97
CA LEU A 117 -11.43 -14.69 10.32
C LEU A 117 -11.92 -15.61 11.45
N GLU A 118 -11.00 -16.25 12.18
CA GLU A 118 -11.31 -17.03 13.36
C GLU A 118 -11.89 -16.11 14.45
N SER A 119 -12.95 -16.58 15.13
CA SER A 119 -13.67 -15.76 16.13
C SER A 119 -12.75 -15.25 17.24
N GLU A 120 -11.81 -16.07 17.72
CA GLU A 120 -10.85 -15.70 18.77
C GLU A 120 -9.93 -14.56 18.31
N ARG A 121 -9.44 -14.64 17.08
CA ARG A 121 -8.59 -13.59 16.49
C ARG A 121 -9.35 -12.27 16.37
N ILE A 122 -10.59 -12.31 15.87
CA ILE A 122 -11.45 -11.13 15.76
C ILE A 122 -11.71 -10.53 17.16
N ARG A 123 -12.06 -11.37 18.15
CA ARG A 123 -12.27 -10.91 19.54
C ARG A 123 -11.00 -10.26 20.10
N ALA A 124 -9.83 -10.89 19.94
CA ALA A 124 -8.56 -10.35 20.41
C ALA A 124 -8.21 -8.99 19.79
N ALA A 125 -8.51 -8.81 18.49
CA ALA A 125 -8.35 -7.52 17.83
C ALA A 125 -9.27 -6.44 18.43
N LEU A 126 -10.54 -6.79 18.70
CA LEU A 126 -11.56 -5.86 19.18
C LEU A 126 -11.47 -5.54 20.68
N VAL A 127 -10.81 -6.37 21.48
CA VAL A 127 -10.49 -6.06 22.89
C VAL A 127 -9.66 -4.78 23.00
N LYS A 128 -8.84 -4.45 22.00
CA LYS A 128 -8.07 -3.20 21.94
C LYS A 128 -8.90 -1.97 21.53
N GLY A 129 -10.21 -2.15 21.32
CA GLY A 129 -11.16 -1.10 20.97
C GLY A 129 -11.84 -1.36 19.62
N ARG A 130 -13.13 -1.00 19.54
CA ARG A 130 -13.98 -1.23 18.35
C ARG A 130 -13.42 -0.61 17.06
N CYS A 131 -12.82 0.58 17.14
CA CYS A 131 -12.23 1.28 16.00
C CYS A 131 -10.71 1.47 16.18
N THR A 132 -10.03 0.47 16.72
CA THR A 132 -8.59 0.55 16.99
C THR A 132 -7.75 0.55 15.70
N SER A 133 -6.67 1.34 15.72
CA SER A 133 -5.62 1.39 14.67
C SER A 133 -4.32 0.69 15.10
N ALA A 134 -4.35 0.00 16.25
CA ALA A 134 -3.19 -0.70 16.79
C ALA A 134 -2.63 -1.73 15.80
N LYS A 135 -1.32 -1.94 15.83
CA LYS A 135 -0.68 -3.00 15.06
C LYS A 135 -1.05 -4.37 15.66
N GLY A 136 -1.19 -5.39 14.81
CA GLY A 136 -1.55 -6.74 15.22
C GLY A 136 -3.04 -6.96 15.40
N THR A 137 -3.88 -6.00 15.01
CA THR A 137 -5.34 -6.11 15.02
C THR A 137 -5.92 -6.28 13.62
N GLU A 138 -5.08 -6.59 12.64
CA GLU A 138 -5.48 -6.74 11.24
C GLU A 138 -6.38 -7.98 11.06
N ILE A 139 -7.50 -7.78 10.37
CA ILE A 139 -8.57 -8.76 10.16
C ILE A 139 -8.73 -9.00 8.65
N GLY A 140 -8.96 -10.27 8.29
CA GLY A 140 -9.34 -10.62 6.93
C GLY A 140 -8.20 -10.73 5.92
N PRO A 141 -8.50 -11.15 4.68
CA PRO A 141 -7.51 -11.36 3.62
C PRO A 141 -6.74 -10.10 3.20
N LEU A 142 -7.35 -8.93 3.35
CA LEU A 142 -6.73 -7.64 3.06
C LEU A 142 -6.03 -7.02 4.30
N GLN A 143 -6.07 -7.69 5.45
CA GLN A 143 -5.43 -7.22 6.69
C GLN A 143 -5.85 -5.80 7.12
N VAL A 144 -7.13 -5.47 6.96
CA VAL A 144 -7.67 -4.19 7.44
C VAL A 144 -7.81 -4.17 8.96
N LYS A 145 -7.51 -3.03 9.57
CA LYS A 145 -7.69 -2.81 11.01
C LYS A 145 -9.14 -2.43 11.32
N PRO A 146 -9.63 -2.63 12.56
CA PRO A 146 -10.98 -2.23 12.98
C PRO A 146 -11.30 -0.75 12.70
N ALA A 147 -10.31 0.15 12.81
CA ALA A 147 -10.47 1.54 12.42
C ALA A 147 -10.87 1.73 10.94
N ALA A 148 -10.36 0.89 10.02
CA ALA A 148 -10.69 0.97 8.61
C ALA A 148 -12.15 0.55 8.34
N PHE A 149 -12.68 -0.45 9.07
CA PHE A 149 -14.12 -0.76 9.05
C PHE A 149 -14.94 0.46 9.46
N CYS A 150 -14.60 1.07 10.60
CA CYS A 150 -15.31 2.25 11.09
C CYS A 150 -15.22 3.43 10.11
N GLN A 151 -14.08 3.62 9.44
CA GLN A 151 -13.86 4.68 8.46
C GLN A 151 -14.83 4.59 7.27
N VAL A 152 -15.26 3.37 6.92
CA VAL A 152 -16.20 3.09 5.82
C VAL A 152 -17.61 2.78 6.33
N ASN A 153 -17.95 3.26 7.53
CA ASN A 153 -19.26 3.08 8.17
C ASN A 153 -19.66 1.61 8.37
N GLN A 154 -18.67 0.73 8.55
CA GLN A 154 -18.87 -0.67 8.88
C GLN A 154 -18.50 -0.95 10.34
N ASP A 155 -19.17 -1.92 10.96
CA ASP A 155 -18.93 -2.31 12.33
C ASP A 155 -18.19 -3.65 12.38
N PRO A 156 -16.92 -3.69 12.78
CA PRO A 156 -16.13 -4.92 12.77
C PRO A 156 -16.66 -5.97 13.76
N GLN A 157 -17.50 -5.60 14.74
CA GLN A 157 -18.15 -6.57 15.64
C GLN A 157 -19.12 -7.49 14.90
N LYS A 158 -19.71 -7.05 13.78
CA LYS A 158 -20.65 -7.87 12.98
C LYS A 158 -20.03 -9.17 12.49
N LEU A 159 -18.72 -9.20 12.27
CA LEU A 159 -17.99 -10.41 11.89
C LEU A 159 -18.20 -11.57 12.87
N LEU A 160 -18.37 -11.29 14.17
CA LEU A 160 -18.52 -12.33 15.19
C LEU A 160 -19.84 -13.11 15.06
N GLY A 161 -20.89 -12.48 14.50
CA GLY A 161 -22.19 -13.11 14.28
C GLY A 161 -22.38 -13.72 12.90
N MET A 162 -21.40 -13.57 12.00
CA MET A 162 -21.47 -14.08 10.63
C MET A 162 -20.88 -15.49 10.53
N ASP A 163 -21.38 -16.25 9.55
CA ASP A 163 -20.74 -17.48 9.09
C ASP A 163 -19.44 -17.17 8.32
N MET A 164 -18.68 -18.20 7.96
CA MET A 164 -17.40 -17.99 7.27
C MET A 164 -17.57 -17.26 5.93
N THR A 165 -18.61 -17.59 5.16
CA THR A 165 -18.92 -16.94 3.88
C THR A 165 -19.16 -15.44 4.08
N GLY A 166 -20.04 -15.08 5.02
CA GLY A 166 -20.33 -13.70 5.36
C GLY A 166 -19.11 -12.95 5.89
N ARG A 167 -18.28 -13.59 6.72
CA ARG A 167 -17.02 -12.99 7.20
C ARG A 167 -16.05 -12.66 6.08
N ILE A 168 -15.90 -13.55 5.09
CA ILE A 168 -15.00 -13.32 3.94
C ILE A 168 -15.49 -12.09 3.15
N TRP A 169 -16.77 -12.09 2.77
CA TRP A 169 -17.37 -10.97 2.02
C TRP A 169 -17.27 -9.66 2.78
N TYR A 170 -17.61 -9.66 4.07
CA TYR A 170 -17.62 -8.45 4.89
C TYR A 170 -16.20 -7.88 5.06
N ALA A 171 -15.22 -8.72 5.38
CA ALA A 171 -13.85 -8.25 5.60
C ALA A 171 -13.14 -7.80 4.31
N VAL A 172 -13.36 -8.50 3.19
CA VAL A 172 -12.83 -8.07 1.89
C VAL A 172 -13.52 -6.79 1.45
N GLY A 173 -14.85 -6.71 1.55
CA GLY A 173 -15.63 -5.51 1.23
C GLY A 173 -15.19 -4.29 2.04
N ALA A 174 -14.90 -4.45 3.33
CA ALA A 174 -14.34 -3.37 4.17
C ALA A 174 -13.00 -2.86 3.64
N GLY A 175 -12.10 -3.76 3.21
CA GLY A 175 -10.80 -3.38 2.66
C GLY A 175 -10.88 -2.70 1.30
N LEU A 176 -11.78 -3.15 0.44
CA LEU A 176 -12.04 -2.52 -0.86
C LEU A 176 -12.68 -1.13 -0.68
N ALA A 177 -13.70 -1.02 0.17
CA ALA A 177 -14.30 0.27 0.50
C ALA A 177 -13.27 1.24 1.13
N TYR A 178 -12.32 0.73 1.92
CA TYR A 178 -11.30 1.59 2.52
C TYR A 178 -10.29 2.10 1.48
N LEU A 179 -9.94 1.28 0.48
CA LEU A 179 -9.13 1.73 -0.66
C LEU A 179 -9.87 2.76 -1.51
N GLU A 180 -11.15 2.56 -1.78
CA GLU A 180 -11.99 3.55 -2.46
C GLU A 180 -12.03 4.87 -1.67
N TRP A 181 -12.24 4.80 -0.35
CA TRP A 181 -12.19 5.96 0.52
C TRP A 181 -10.83 6.66 0.44
N LEU A 182 -9.72 5.92 0.46
CA LEU A 182 -8.37 6.47 0.30
C LEU A 182 -8.20 7.20 -1.04
N ARG A 183 -8.78 6.70 -2.14
CA ARG A 183 -8.78 7.42 -3.43
C ARG A 183 -9.48 8.76 -3.36
N GLY A 184 -10.60 8.84 -2.63
CA GLY A 184 -11.27 10.11 -2.35
C GLY A 184 -10.43 11.06 -1.49
N GLN A 185 -9.59 10.52 -0.60
CA GLN A 185 -8.69 11.31 0.25
C GLN A 185 -7.44 11.84 -0.46
N PHE A 186 -7.03 11.20 -1.56
CA PHE A 186 -5.85 11.56 -2.34
C PHE A 186 -6.18 11.63 -3.84
N PRO A 187 -6.91 12.67 -4.28
CA PRO A 187 -7.29 12.81 -5.69
C PRO A 187 -6.06 12.86 -6.60
N GLY A 188 -6.08 12.08 -7.69
CA GLY A 188 -4.99 11.99 -8.65
C GLY A 188 -3.80 11.13 -8.20
N ALA A 189 -3.81 10.58 -6.98
CA ALA A 189 -2.77 9.68 -6.52
C ALA A 189 -2.73 8.39 -7.35
N SER A 190 -1.52 7.97 -7.70
CA SER A 190 -1.26 6.70 -8.36
C SER A 190 -1.54 5.51 -7.43
N TRP A 191 -1.72 4.31 -7.98
CA TRP A 191 -1.79 3.08 -7.18
C TRP A 191 -0.56 2.89 -6.28
N TYR A 192 0.61 3.31 -6.74
CA TYR A 192 1.84 3.29 -5.95
C TYR A 192 1.72 4.14 -4.68
N GLU A 193 1.12 5.32 -4.77
CA GLU A 193 0.92 6.20 -3.62
C GLU A 193 -0.20 5.71 -2.72
N LEU A 194 -1.31 5.26 -3.29
CA LEU A 194 -2.46 4.74 -2.55
C LEU A 194 -2.11 3.50 -1.73
N LEU A 195 -1.32 2.57 -2.30
CA LEU A 195 -0.86 1.38 -1.59
C LEU A 195 0.10 1.74 -0.44
N GLN A 196 0.91 2.79 -0.59
CA GLN A 196 1.72 3.29 0.51
C GLN A 196 0.83 3.90 1.60
N ALA A 197 -0.17 4.71 1.24
CA ALA A 197 -1.13 5.28 2.17
C ALA A 197 -1.95 4.20 2.89
N TYR A 198 -2.29 3.11 2.20
CA TYR A 198 -2.93 1.94 2.79
C TYR A 198 -2.06 1.32 3.89
N ASN A 199 -0.77 1.14 3.61
CA ASN A 199 0.16 0.50 4.54
C ASN A 199 0.52 1.35 5.76
N VAL A 200 0.89 2.61 5.55
CA VAL A 200 1.35 3.49 6.64
C VAL A 200 0.20 4.21 7.34
N GLY A 201 -0.97 4.27 6.70
CA GLY A 201 -2.14 5.04 7.12
C GLY A 201 -2.15 6.45 6.52
N PRO A 202 -3.34 7.03 6.27
CA PRO A 202 -3.49 8.30 5.56
C PRO A 202 -2.84 9.48 6.28
N THR A 203 -2.97 9.56 7.61
CA THR A 203 -2.36 10.63 8.42
C THR A 203 -0.84 10.58 8.35
N ALA A 204 -0.25 9.39 8.52
CA ALA A 204 1.18 9.19 8.42
C ALA A 204 1.71 9.45 7.00
N PHE A 205 0.92 9.09 5.97
CA PHE A 205 1.25 9.38 4.59
C PHE A 205 1.27 10.89 4.31
N ARG A 206 0.30 11.66 4.83
CA ARG A 206 0.33 13.13 4.76
C ARG A 206 1.57 13.73 5.45
N GLN A 207 2.05 13.08 6.51
CA GLN A 207 3.29 13.46 7.22
C GLN A 207 4.58 12.98 6.52
N GLY A 208 4.49 12.46 5.29
CA GLY A 208 5.66 12.05 4.51
C GLY A 208 6.15 10.62 4.77
N LYS A 209 5.48 9.82 5.64
CA LYS A 209 5.84 8.40 5.78
C LYS A 209 5.51 7.65 4.48
N ARG A 210 6.43 6.80 4.05
CA ARG A 210 6.35 6.06 2.78
C ARG A 210 6.81 4.62 3.01
N ASN A 211 6.32 3.71 2.18
CA ASN A 211 6.80 2.33 2.15
C ASN A 211 6.90 1.84 0.69
N PRO A 212 7.92 2.29 -0.07
CA PRO A 212 8.09 1.94 -1.48
C PRO A 212 8.13 0.43 -1.72
N LYS A 213 8.88 -0.29 -0.87
CA LYS A 213 9.05 -1.76 -0.97
C LYS A 213 7.71 -2.49 -0.85
N TYR A 214 6.81 -2.00 0.00
CA TYR A 214 5.48 -2.58 0.14
C TYR A 214 4.65 -2.38 -1.13
N ALA A 215 4.59 -1.15 -1.65
CA ALA A 215 3.78 -0.86 -2.84
C ALA A 215 4.33 -1.56 -4.09
N CYS A 216 5.66 -1.61 -4.26
CA CYS A 216 6.24 -2.31 -5.41
C CYS A 216 6.04 -3.80 -5.39
N ALA A 217 6.14 -4.46 -4.22
CA ALA A 217 5.81 -5.87 -4.15
C ALA A 217 4.39 -6.18 -4.65
N ILE A 218 3.43 -5.27 -4.44
CA ILE A 218 2.04 -5.41 -4.92
C ILE A 218 1.96 -5.10 -6.41
N ILE A 219 2.54 -3.98 -6.86
CA ILE A 219 2.47 -3.57 -8.27
C ILE A 219 3.16 -4.58 -9.17
N ASP A 220 4.36 -5.04 -8.79
CA ASP A 220 5.10 -6.04 -9.56
C ASP A 220 4.28 -7.33 -9.67
N ARG A 221 3.61 -7.74 -8.58
CA ARG A 221 2.72 -8.90 -8.60
C ARG A 221 1.47 -8.68 -9.46
N ALA A 222 0.84 -7.50 -9.38
CA ALA A 222 -0.33 -7.16 -10.19
C ALA A 222 0.01 -7.11 -11.69
N ASN A 223 1.22 -6.64 -12.03
CA ASN A 223 1.72 -6.65 -13.41
C ASN A 223 1.90 -8.07 -13.97
N LEU A 224 2.14 -9.07 -13.11
CA LEU A 224 2.17 -10.48 -13.52
C LEU A 224 0.79 -11.07 -13.76
N TYR A 225 -0.27 -10.50 -13.16
CA TYR A 225 -1.65 -10.95 -13.31
C TYR A 225 -2.33 -10.30 -14.53
N THR A 226 -1.73 -10.44 -15.70
CA THR A 226 -2.24 -9.83 -16.95
C THR A 226 -3.65 -10.32 -17.29
N GLU A 227 -3.98 -11.54 -16.91
CA GLU A 227 -5.29 -12.15 -17.07
C GLU A 227 -6.37 -11.56 -16.16
N LEU A 228 -6.00 -10.83 -15.10
CA LEU A 228 -6.95 -10.17 -14.19
C LEU A 228 -7.21 -8.70 -14.56
N LYS A 229 -6.47 -8.17 -15.54
CA LYS A 229 -6.62 -6.79 -16.01
C LYS A 229 -7.88 -6.65 -16.85
N VAL A 230 -8.80 -5.79 -16.41
CA VAL A 230 -10.07 -5.45 -17.07
C VAL A 230 -10.12 -3.98 -17.43
#